data_AF-E6MPA2-F1
#
_entry.id   AF-E6MPA2-F1
#
_cell.length_a   1.000
_cell.length_b   1.000
_cell.length_c   1.000
_cell.angle_alpha   90.00
_cell.angle_beta   90.00
_cell.angle_gamma   90.00
#
_symmetry.space_group_name_H-M   'P 1'
#
loop_
_entity.id
_entity.type
_entity.pdbx_description
1 polymer ?
#
loop_
_entity_poly.entity_id
_entity_poly.type
_entity_poly.pdbx_seq_one_letter_code
_entity_poly.pdbx_strand_id
1 'polypeptide(L)' 'MFSKIVNYCKACYDELVHKTTWPTRAELTHSAMIVLSASLVIALVVFGMDSLFKFVMSTIYPR' A
#
# COMPACT_ATOMS: atom_id res chain seq x y z
N MET A 1 40.24 -5.78 11.03
CA MET A 1 39.25 -4.79 10.56
C MET A 1 37.96 -5.46 10.08
N PHE A 2 38.02 -6.52 9.27
CA PHE A 2 36.84 -7.31 8.86
C PHE A 2 36.03 -7.92 10.03
N SER A 3 36.69 -8.42 11.08
CA SER A 3 35.99 -9.02 12.22
C SER A 3 35.11 -8.03 13.00
N LYS A 4 35.41 -6.72 12.96
CA LYS A 4 34.54 -5.70 13.56
C LYS A 4 33.26 -5.55 12.74
N ILE A 5 33.35 -5.48 11.41
CA ILE A 5 32.18 -5.36 10.51
C ILE A 5 31.26 -6.57 10.65
N VAL A 6 31.83 -7.78 10.74
CA VAL A 6 31.03 -9.01 10.94
C VAL A 6 30.32 -8.97 12.30
N ASN A 7 31.00 -8.52 13.36
CA ASN A 7 30.39 -8.42 14.68
C ASN A 7 29.34 -7.29 14.76
N TYR A 8 29.54 -6.18 14.05
CA TYR A 8 28.56 -5.10 13.90
C TYR A 8 27.33 -5.56 13.09
N CYS A 9 27.51 -6.28 11.98
CA CYS A 9 26.39 -6.87 11.25
C CYS A 9 25.61 -7.87 12.10
N LYS A 10 26.30 -8.64 12.95
CA LYS A 10 25.66 -9.59 13.86
C LYS A 10 24.88 -8.89 14.96
N ALA A 11 25.43 -7.81 15.53
CA ALA A 11 24.74 -6.96 16.50
C ALA A 11 23.54 -6.22 15.88
N CYS A 12 23.67 -5.70 14.65
CA CYS A 12 22.55 -5.10 13.92
C CYS A 12 21.46 -6.12 13.62
N TYR A 13 21.82 -7.38 13.32
CA TYR A 13 20.84 -8.45 13.10
C TYR A 13 20.11 -8.82 14.39
N ASP A 14 20.83 -8.95 15.52
CA ASP A 14 20.21 -9.18 16.82
C ASP A 14 19.32 -8.00 17.25
N GLU A 15 19.68 -6.76 16.98
CA GLU A 15 18.84 -5.58 17.24
C GLU A 15 17.62 -5.48 16.31
N LEU A 16 17.77 -5.76 15.01
CA LEU A 16 16.65 -5.75 14.05
C LEU A 16 15.65 -6.88 14.31
N VAL A 17 16.08 -7.98 14.94
CA VAL A 17 15.22 -9.11 15.30
C VAL A 17 14.60 -8.93 16.69
N HIS A 18 15.35 -8.44 17.68
CA HIS A 18 14.86 -8.31 19.06
C HIS A 18 14.24 -6.94 19.39
N LYS A 19 14.54 -5.88 18.63
CA LYS A 19 14.10 -4.50 18.93
C LYS A 19 13.21 -3.85 17.88
N THR A 20 12.84 -4.58 16.83
CA THR A 20 11.76 -4.20 15.94
C THR A 20 10.69 -5.26 16.06
N THR A 21 9.54 -4.86 16.61
CA THR A 21 8.29 -5.62 16.53
C THR A 21 7.95 -5.80 15.06
N TRP A 22 8.56 -6.80 14.43
CA TRP A 22 8.16 -7.24 13.11
C TRP A 22 6.69 -7.64 13.23
N PRO A 23 5.79 -6.91 12.56
CA PRO A 23 4.38 -7.29 12.54
C PRO A 23 4.33 -8.71 12.02
N THR A 24 3.60 -9.57 12.72
CA THR A 24 3.45 -10.96 12.32
C THR A 24 2.95 -10.98 10.89
N ARG A 25 3.45 -11.89 10.04
CA ARG A 25 3.18 -11.88 8.58
C ARG A 25 1.69 -11.78 8.21
N ALA A 26 0.80 -12.17 9.13
CA ALA A 26 -0.64 -12.04 9.06
C ALA A 26 -1.16 -10.57 9.05
N GLU A 27 -0.54 -9.64 9.80
CA GLU A 27 -0.94 -8.23 9.82
C GLU A 27 -0.50 -7.48 8.56
N LEU A 28 0.64 -7.87 7.97
CA LEU A 28 1.07 -7.35 6.67
C LEU A 28 0.07 -7.73 5.57
N THR A 29 -0.40 -8.98 5.55
CA THR A 29 -1.42 -9.42 4.59
C THR A 29 -2.76 -8.75 4.84
N HIS A 30 -3.13 -8.51 6.10
CA HIS A 30 -4.35 -7.79 6.46
C HIS A 30 -4.31 -6.32 6.00
N SER A 31 -3.19 -5.63 6.22
CA SER A 31 -3.03 -4.24 5.73
C SER A 31 -3.00 -4.19 4.20
N ALA A 32 -2.35 -5.16 3.55
CA ALA A 32 -2.32 -5.25 2.09
C ALA A 32 -3.71 -5.49 1.49
N MET A 33 -4.53 -6.37 2.06
CA MET A 33 -5.89 -6.61 1.54
C MET A 33 -6.79 -5.39 1.70
N ILE A 34 -6.64 -4.63 2.80
CA ILE A 34 -7.40 -3.39 3.01
C ILE A 34 -7.04 -2.38 1.91
N VAL A 35 -5.75 -2.17 1.65
CA VAL A 35 -5.30 -1.24 0.59
C VAL A 35 -5.77 -1.68 -0.80
N LEU A 36 -5.71 -2.98 -1.11
CA LEU A 36 -6.25 -3.52 -2.38
C LEU A 36 -7.76 -3.29 -2.51
N SER A 37 -8.52 -3.52 -1.42
CA SER A 37 -9.96 -3.28 -1.41
C SER A 37 -10.32 -1.78 -1.52
N ALA A 38 -9.56 -0.91 -0.84
CA ALA A 38 -9.75 0.53 -0.92
C ALA A 38 -9.46 1.06 -2.34
N SER A 39 -8.40 0.58 -2.98
CA SER A 39 -8.08 0.90 -4.38
C SER A 39 -9.21 0.50 -5.35
N LEU A 40 -9.79 -0.69 -5.16
CA LEU A 40 -10.92 -1.16 -5.96
C LEU A 40 -12.16 -0.25 -5.82
N VAL A 41 -12.47 0.19 -4.61
CA VAL A 41 -13.59 1.11 -4.34
C VAL A 41 -13.35 2.45 -5.03
N ILE A 42 -12.14 3.01 -4.93
CA ILE A 42 -11.78 4.27 -5.59
C ILE A 42 -11.92 4.13 -7.11
N ALA A 43 -11.49 3.01 -7.69
CA ALA A 43 -11.63 2.76 -9.13
C ALA A 43 -13.10 2.75 -9.59
N LEU A 44 -14.02 2.15 -8.81
CA LEU A 44 -15.45 2.16 -9.11
C LEU A 44 -16.05 3.56 -9.03
N VAL A 45 -15.66 4.35 -8.02
CA VAL A 45 -16.13 5.73 -7.85
C VAL A 45 -15.68 6.61 -9.02
N VAL A 46 -14.40 6.53 -9.40
CA VAL A 46 -13.85 7.26 -10.55
C VAL A 46 -14.59 6.86 -11.83
N PHE A 47 -14.81 5.56 -12.07
CA PHE A 47 -15.57 5.08 -13.23
C PHE A 47 -17.00 5.63 -13.29
N GLY A 48 -17.68 5.70 -12.13
CA GLY A 48 -19.01 6.31 -12.02
C GLY A 48 -18.98 7.81 -12.31
N MET A 49 -17.99 8.54 -11.79
CA MET A 49 -17.82 9.96 -12.05
C MET A 49 -17.50 10.24 -13.52
N ASP A 50 -16.59 9.49 -14.13
CA ASP A 50 -16.26 9.60 -15.55
C ASP A 50 -17.47 9.36 -16.46
N SER A 51 -18.30 8.37 -16.11
CA SER A 51 -19.51 8.04 -16.87
C SER A 51 -20.59 9.12 -16.70
N LEU A 52 -20.75 9.65 -15.48
CA LEU A 52 -21.66 10.74 -15.19
C LEU A 52 -21.24 12.02 -15.95
N PHE A 53 -19.96 12.37 -15.92
CA PHE A 53 -19.45 13.53 -16.66
C PHE A 53 -19.67 13.39 -18.16
N LYS A 54 -19.41 12.23 -18.76
CA LYS A 54 -19.69 11.99 -20.19
C LYS A 54 -21.18 12.15 -20.51
N PHE A 55 -22.06 11.62 -19.67
CA PHE A 55 -23.51 11.71 -19.89
C PHE A 55 -24.05 13.13 -19.72
N VAL A 56 -23.59 13.83 -18.68
CA VAL A 56 -23.90 15.24 -18.38
C VAL A 56 -23.41 16.13 -19.51
N MET A 57 -22.17 15.95 -19.98
CA MET A 57 -21.63 16.75 -21.09
C MET A 57 -22.38 16.48 -22.40
N SER A 58 -22.73 15.21 -22.69
CA SER A 58 -23.54 14.86 -23.86
C SER A 58 -24.98 15.40 -23.80
N THR A 59 -25.53 15.61 -22.60
CA THR A 59 -26.88 16.12 -22.38
C THR A 59 -26.93 17.66 -22.37
N ILE A 60 -25.89 18.32 -21.85
CA ILE A 60 -25.80 19.79 -21.75
C ILE A 60 -25.24 20.43 -23.02
N TYR A 61 -24.47 19.69 -23.82
CA TYR A 61 -24.05 20.11 -25.17
C TYR A 61 -24.77 19.33 -26.28
N PRO A 62 -26.12 19.43 -26.40
CA PRO A 62 -26.82 18.98 -27.58
C PRO A 62 -26.76 20.09 -28.64
N ARG A 63 -25.57 20.39 -29.17
CA ARG A 63 -25.37 21.26 -30.35
C ARG A 63 -24.15 20.82 -31.13
#